data_AF-A0A2N0KLC7-F1
#
_entry.id   AF-A0A2N0KLC7-F1
#
_cell.length_a   1.000
_cell.length_b   1.000
_cell.length_c   1.000
_cell.angle_alpha   90.00
_cell.angle_beta   90.00
_cell.angle_gamma   90.00
#
_symmetry.space_group_name_H-M   'P 1'
#
loop_
_entity.id
_entity.type
_entity.pdbx_description
1 polymer ?
#
loop_
_entity_poly.entity_id
_entity_poly.type
_entity_poly.pdbx_seq_one_letter_code
_entity_poly.pdbx_strand_id
1 'polypeptide(L)'
;MTDDFRQRVEAAKKQTKSVTVTESQKRLEANPAALIIETRLRENVPVEEQHENVVFLSVEDLDAQAEDRSKLDPRLADPNVEIITT
;
A
#
# COMPACT_ATOMS: atom_id res chain seq x y z
N MET A 1 4.36 2.57 26.02
CA MET A 1 3.70 2.93 24.75
C MET A 1 4.31 2.21 23.53
N THR A 2 5.61 1.88 23.54
CA THR A 2 6.31 1.17 22.45
C THR A 2 5.89 -0.28 22.21
N ASP A 3 5.44 -1.00 23.24
CA ASP A 3 5.02 -2.41 23.10
C ASP A 3 3.71 -2.57 22.33
N ASP A 4 2.77 -1.64 22.46
CA ASP A 4 1.47 -1.70 21.79
C ASP A 4 1.60 -1.48 20.27
N PHE A 5 2.43 -0.52 19.86
CA PHE A 5 2.70 -0.27 18.43
C PHE A 5 3.36 -1.47 17.76
N ARG A 6 4.43 -2.04 18.36
CA ARG A 6 5.11 -3.21 17.79
C ARG A 6 4.19 -4.42 17.71
N GLN A 7 3.35 -4.66 18.73
CA GLN A 7 2.37 -5.75 18.70
C GLN A 7 1.34 -5.57 17.60
N ARG A 8 0.82 -4.35 17.38
CA ARG A 8 -0.11 -4.04 16.29
C ARG A 8 0.51 -4.25 14.91
N VAL A 9 1.76 -3.82 14.73
CA VAL A 9 2.51 -4.03 13.47
C VAL A 9 2.71 -5.52 13.21
N GLU A 10 3.15 -6.30 14.20
CA GLU A 10 3.33 -7.74 14.04
C GLU A 10 2.01 -8.49 13.83
N ALA A 11 0.91 -8.04 14.42
CA ALA A 11 -0.42 -8.57 14.13
C ALA A 11 -0.86 -8.29 12.69
N ALA A 12 -0.63 -7.08 12.17
CA ALA A 12 -0.94 -6.73 10.79
C ALA A 12 -0.10 -7.55 9.78
N LYS A 13 1.21 -7.71 10.05
CA LYS A 13 2.10 -8.53 9.21
C LYS A 13 1.67 -10.00 9.12
N LYS A 14 1.01 -10.53 10.15
CA LYS A 14 0.47 -11.91 10.13
C LYS A 14 -0.75 -12.06 9.22
N GLN A 15 -1.44 -10.97 8.91
CA GLN A 15 -2.59 -10.97 8.01
C GLN A 15 -2.20 -10.69 6.56
N THR A 16 -0.94 -10.33 6.31
CA THR A 16 -0.41 -10.05 4.97
C THR A 16 0.67 -11.05 4.58
N LYS A 17 0.97 -11.12 3.28
CA LYS A 17 2.10 -11.90 2.78
C LYS A 17 3.29 -10.97 2.60
N SER A 18 4.29 -11.08 3.47
CA SER A 18 5.54 -10.35 3.32
C SER A 18 6.26 -10.78 2.04
N VAL A 19 6.74 -9.81 1.27
CA VAL A 19 7.53 -9.99 0.06
C VAL A 19 8.80 -9.16 0.16
N THR A 20 9.89 -9.64 -0.45
CA THR A 20 11.12 -8.86 -0.55
C THR A 20 10.97 -7.81 -1.65
N VAL A 21 11.78 -6.75 -1.62
CA VAL A 21 11.79 -5.71 -2.67
C VAL A 21 12.03 -6.30 -4.06
N THR A 22 12.94 -7.26 -4.18
CA THR A 22 13.21 -7.91 -5.48
C THR A 22 12.02 -8.74 -5.96
N GLU A 23 11.30 -9.39 -5.05
CA GLU A 23 10.10 -10.17 -5.40
C GLU A 23 8.93 -9.25 -5.75
N SER A 24 8.72 -8.14 -5.03
CA SER A 24 7.68 -7.17 -5.37
C SER A 24 7.93 -6.55 -6.74
N GLN A 25 9.18 -6.21 -7.07
CA GLN A 25 9.53 -5.69 -8.38
C GLN A 25 9.21 -6.69 -9.50
N LYS A 26 9.59 -7.97 -9.33
CA LYS A 26 9.26 -9.03 -10.30
C LYS A 26 7.75 -9.19 -10.51
N ARG A 27 6.95 -9.04 -9.45
CA ARG A 27 5.48 -9.13 -9.54
C ARG A 27 4.90 -7.95 -10.30
N LEU A 28 5.39 -6.74 -10.08
CA LEU A 28 4.98 -5.55 -10.81
C LEU A 28 5.31 -5.66 -12.31
N GLU A 29 6.50 -6.20 -12.62
CA GLU A 29 6.91 -6.47 -14.01
C GLU A 29 6.04 -7.56 -14.67
N ALA A 30 5.69 -8.61 -13.93
CA ALA A 30 4.87 -9.72 -14.44
C ALA A 30 3.37 -9.38 -14.52
N ASN A 31 2.90 -8.46 -13.68
CA ASN A 31 1.51 -8.02 -13.62
C ASN A 31 1.44 -6.48 -13.64
N PRO A 32 1.39 -5.88 -14.85
CA PRO A 32 1.26 -4.43 -15.00
C PRO A 32 -0.03 -3.84 -14.42
N ALA A 33 -1.01 -4.65 -14.00
CA ALA A 33 -2.21 -4.17 -13.33
C ALA A 33 -2.08 -4.14 -11.80
N ALA A 34 -0.99 -4.69 -11.24
CA ALA A 34 -0.74 -4.62 -9.80
C ALA A 34 -0.55 -3.17 -9.35
N LEU A 35 -1.11 -2.85 -8.18
CA LEU A 35 -1.05 -1.53 -7.59
C LEU A 35 -0.06 -1.50 -6.43
N ILE A 36 0.67 -0.39 -6.32
CA ILE A 36 1.44 -0.08 -5.12
C ILE A 36 0.63 0.87 -4.25
N ILE A 37 0.35 0.50 -3.01
CA ILE A 37 -0.16 1.42 -2.00
C ILE A 37 1.04 2.00 -1.26
N GLU A 38 1.32 3.27 -1.51
CA GLU A 38 2.36 4.02 -0.82
C GLU A 38 1.74 4.77 0.35
N THR A 39 2.20 4.45 1.55
CA THR A 39 1.65 4.98 2.81
C THR A 39 2.38 6.23 3.31
N ARG A 40 3.52 6.57 2.71
CA ARG A 40 4.18 7.87 2.89
C ARG A 40 3.37 8.98 2.20
N LEU A 41 3.50 10.20 2.72
CA LEU A 41 2.98 11.38 2.04
C LEU A 41 3.67 11.56 0.70
N ARG A 42 2.91 11.96 -0.33
CA ARG A 42 3.40 12.06 -1.72
C ARG A 42 4.61 12.98 -1.85
N GLU A 43 4.60 14.10 -1.14
CA GLU A 43 5.68 15.08 -1.09
C GLU A 43 6.98 14.53 -0.49
N ASN A 44 6.91 13.41 0.23
CA ASN A 44 8.07 12.75 0.85
C ASN A 44 8.63 11.61 -0.01
N VAL A 45 8.09 11.37 -1.21
CA VAL A 45 8.56 10.33 -2.13
C VAL A 45 9.18 10.99 -3.36
N PRO A 46 10.50 10.87 -3.57
CA PRO A 46 11.18 11.40 -4.75
C PRO A 46 10.52 10.91 -6.03
N VAL A 47 10.40 11.77 -7.05
CA VAL A 47 9.67 11.46 -8.29
C VAL A 47 10.29 10.25 -9.01
N GLU A 48 11.60 10.13 -8.94
CA GLU A 48 12.39 9.01 -9.47
C GLU A 48 12.14 7.68 -8.75
N GLU A 49 11.58 7.70 -7.54
CA GLU A 49 11.21 6.51 -6.77
C GLU A 49 9.72 6.17 -6.92
N GLN A 50 8.93 6.99 -7.62
CA GLN A 50 7.50 6.75 -7.81
C GLN A 50 7.26 5.74 -8.93
N HIS A 51 6.42 4.75 -8.65
CA HIS A 51 5.95 3.80 -9.65
C HIS A 51 4.70 4.34 -10.36
N GLU A 52 4.54 4.05 -11.65
CA GLU A 52 3.38 4.53 -12.44
C GLU A 52 2.03 4.08 -11.85
N ASN A 53 1.98 2.84 -11.35
CA ASN A 53 0.80 2.25 -10.71
C ASN A 53 0.72 2.48 -9.20
N VAL A 54 1.25 3.60 -8.71
CA VAL A 54 1.14 3.96 -7.30
C VAL A 54 -0.23 4.60 -6.99
N VAL A 55 -0.75 4.25 -5.82
CA VAL A 55 -1.86 4.91 -5.14
C VAL A 55 -1.28 5.41 -3.82
N PHE A 56 -1.28 6.73 -3.64
CA PHE A 56 -0.87 7.32 -2.38
C PHE A 56 -2.05 7.30 -1.43
N LEU A 57 -1.89 6.62 -0.30
CA LEU A 57 -2.90 6.52 0.75
C LEU A 57 -2.18 6.59 2.09
N SER A 58 -2.14 7.80 2.67
CA SER A 58 -1.46 8.01 3.93
C SER A 58 -2.12 7.22 5.05
N VAL A 59 -1.37 6.91 6.11
CA VAL A 59 -1.92 6.22 7.28
C VAL A 59 -3.05 7.03 7.95
N GLU A 60 -2.96 8.35 7.91
CA GLU A 60 -4.00 9.24 8.45
C GLU A 60 -5.28 9.19 7.60
N ASP A 61 -5.12 9.06 6.27
CA ASP A 61 -6.24 8.96 5.35
C ASP A 61 -6.88 7.57 5.33
N LEU A 62 -6.17 6.51 5.74
CA LEU A 62 -6.71 5.15 5.77
C LEU A 62 -7.98 5.05 6.62
N ASP A 63 -7.98 5.62 7.82
CA ASP A 63 -9.14 5.58 8.71
C ASP A 63 -10.29 6.44 8.16
N ALA A 64 -9.99 7.64 7.65
CA ALA A 64 -11.00 8.54 7.09
C ALA A 64 -11.66 7.98 5.81
N GLN A 65 -10.89 7.30 4.96
CA GLN A 65 -11.39 6.70 3.72
C GLN A 65 -12.04 5.32 3.95
N ALA A 66 -11.79 4.67 5.09
CA ALA A 66 -12.52 3.47 5.49
C ALA A 66 -14.02 3.77 5.74
N GLU A 67 -14.33 4.97 6.26
CA GLU A 67 -15.70 5.44 6.51
C GLU A 67 -16.40 5.96 5.25
N ASP A 68 -15.65 6.58 4.32
CA ASP A 68 -16.15 7.11 3.05
C ASP A 68 -15.34 6.60 1.85
N ARG A 69 -15.76 5.45 1.33
CA ARG A 69 -15.14 4.79 0.18
C ARG A 69 -15.23 5.58 -1.12
N SER A 70 -16.04 6.64 -1.20
CA SER A 70 -16.16 7.46 -2.41
C SER A 70 -14.88 8.24 -2.75
N LYS A 71 -13.96 8.35 -1.78
CA LYS A 71 -12.66 9.03 -1.90
C LYS A 71 -11.50 8.09 -2.26
N LEU A 72 -11.74 6.77 -2.27
CA LEU A 72 -10.72 5.79 -2.64
C LEU A 72 -10.40 5.88 -4.13
N ASP A 73 -9.15 5.56 -4.48
CA ASP A 73 -8.77 5.40 -5.88
C ASP A 73 -9.69 4.35 -6.54
N PRO A 74 -10.38 4.67 -7.66
CA PRO A 74 -11.32 3.76 -8.31
C PRO A 74 -10.71 2.41 -8.70
N ARG A 75 -9.40 2.33 -8.90
CA ARG A 75 -8.69 1.08 -9.22
C ARG A 75 -8.74 0.07 -8.05
N LEU A 76 -9.00 0.53 -6.82
CA LEU A 76 -9.20 -0.32 -5.64
C LEU A 76 -10.58 -0.97 -5.58
N ALA A 77 -11.49 -0.63 -6.50
CA ALA A 77 -12.80 -1.27 -6.58
C ALA A 77 -12.75 -2.69 -7.16
N ASP A 78 -11.68 -3.06 -7.87
CA ASP A 78 -11.50 -4.42 -8.39
C ASP A 78 -10.93 -5.34 -7.29
N PRO A 79 -11.69 -6.33 -6.79
CA PRO A 79 -11.20 -7.24 -5.75
C PRO A 79 -10.11 -8.21 -6.24
N ASN A 80 -9.85 -8.29 -7.55
CA ASN A 80 -8.84 -9.18 -8.12
C ASN A 80 -7.49 -8.49 -8.35
N VAL A 81 -7.40 -7.19 -8.07
CA VAL A 81 -6.14 -6.46 -8.23
C VAL A 81 -5.14 -6.91 -7.16
N GLU A 82 -3.91 -7.21 -7.58
CA GLU A 82 -2.83 -7.46 -6.62
C GLU A 82 -2.40 -6.13 -6.02
N ILE A 83 -2.38 -6.07 -4.69
CA ILE A 83 -1.94 -4.90 -3.93
C ILE A 83 -0.61 -5.21 -3.27
N ILE A 84 0.37 -4.35 -3.50
CA ILE A 84 1.67 -4.35 -2.83
C ILE A 84 1.75 -3.08 -1.99
N THR A 85 1.88 -3.21 -0.66
CA THR A 85 1.98 -2.06 0.25
C THR A 85 3.45 -1.79 0.59
N THR A 86 3.88 -0.53 0.59
CA THR A 86 5.24 -0.09 0.96
C THR A 86 5.27 0.80 2.20
#